data_AF-A0A971FQ78-F1
#
_entry.id   AF-A0A971FQ78-F1
#
_cell.length_a   1.000
_cell.length_b   1.000
_cell.length_c   1.000
_cell.angle_alpha   90.00
_cell.angle_beta   90.00
_cell.angle_gamma   90.00
#
_symmetry.space_group_name_H-M   'P 1'
#
loop_
_entity.id
_entity.type
_entity.pdbx_description
1 polymer ?
#
loop_
_entity_poly.entity_id
_entity_poly.type
_entity_poly.pdbx_seq_one_letter_code
_entity_poly.pdbx_strand_id
1 'polypeptide(L)'
;MVLRFIAILLAGYAQTEALFTGPVPAEVPTFRVTLGSAPPFHAAIRIDGNWVMDHSVEIKPTQVVDFVPDDPFYTGNASRTLMRNAQIAYEAPAMRRKRLQELWTAQGYAFLNTRSGWRAVKEEDIGRAKRAREMSEVMNHGNRTSSTTLSTTTGTPASENSVRFSPVQMWVIRISILSGAAILLVLIYVFSRQDKGAWTHIN
;
A
#
# COMPACT_ATOMS: atom_id res chain seq x y z
N MET A 1 -3.06 28.97 9.58
CA MET A 1 -2.63 28.80 8.18
C MET A 1 -1.49 27.80 8.02
N VAL A 2 -0.46 27.85 8.87
CA VAL A 2 0.69 26.92 8.88
C VAL A 2 0.28 25.43 8.96
N LEU A 3 -0.75 25.11 9.76
CA LEU A 3 -1.26 23.74 9.90
C LEU A 3 -1.85 23.14 8.59
N ARG A 4 -2.39 23.99 7.69
CA ARG A 4 -2.91 23.55 6.38
C ARG A 4 -1.78 23.28 5.38
N PHE A 5 -0.66 23.99 5.49
CA PHE A 5 0.51 23.75 4.64
C PHE A 5 1.24 22.45 5.00
N ILE A 6 1.30 22.09 6.29
CA ILE A 6 1.88 20.81 6.74
C ILE A 6 1.05 19.62 6.21
N ALA A 7 -0.28 19.71 6.24
CA ALA A 7 -1.14 18.66 5.70
C ALA A 7 -1.02 18.48 4.16
N ILE A 8 -0.76 19.56 3.41
CA ILE A 8 -0.55 19.51 1.96
C ILE A 8 0.86 18.96 1.63
N LEU A 9 1.88 19.27 2.44
CA LEU A 9 3.24 18.72 2.29
C LEU A 9 3.32 17.23 2.63
N LEU A 10 2.56 16.74 3.62
CA LEU A 10 2.47 15.30 3.92
C LEU A 10 1.67 14.52 2.86
N ALA A 11 0.71 15.13 2.17
CA ALA A 11 -0.04 14.47 1.12
C ALA A 11 0.77 14.22 -0.17
N GLY A 12 1.88 14.94 -0.36
CA GLY A 12 2.78 14.77 -1.52
C GLY A 12 3.82 13.66 -1.38
N TYR A 13 4.04 13.13 -0.17
CA TYR A 13 5.13 12.19 0.13
C TYR A 13 4.71 10.71 0.15
N ALA A 14 3.45 10.41 -0.11
CA ALA A 14 2.90 9.04 -0.01
C ALA A 14 2.35 8.51 -1.34
N GLN A 15 2.86 8.99 -2.48
CA GLN A 15 2.75 8.23 -3.72
C GLN A 15 3.85 7.18 -3.71
N THR A 16 3.71 6.19 -2.83
CA THR A 16 4.51 4.96 -2.89
C THR A 16 4.30 4.41 -4.28
N GLU A 17 5.34 4.47 -5.09
CA GLU A 17 5.25 4.07 -6.46
C GLU A 17 4.85 2.59 -6.51
N ALA A 18 3.72 2.29 -7.15
CA ALA A 18 3.08 0.97 -7.09
C ALA A 18 3.97 -0.18 -7.57
N LEU A 19 5.07 0.14 -8.22
CA LEU A 19 6.11 -0.81 -8.61
C LEU A 19 6.83 -1.43 -7.42
N PHE A 20 6.97 -0.68 -6.32
CA PHE A 20 7.79 -1.00 -5.14
C PHE A 20 6.96 -1.41 -3.92
N THR A 21 5.90 -2.20 -4.10
CA THR A 21 5.06 -2.67 -2.97
C THR A 21 5.65 -3.88 -2.23
N GLY A 22 6.88 -4.28 -2.56
CA GLY A 22 7.57 -5.39 -1.91
C GLY A 22 8.16 -5.05 -0.53
N PRO A 23 8.92 -5.97 0.06
CA PRO A 23 9.52 -5.77 1.39
C PRO A 23 10.65 -4.72 1.40
N VAL A 24 11.18 -4.37 0.23
CA VAL A 24 12.28 -3.42 0.05
C VAL A 24 11.75 -2.07 -0.43
N PRO A 25 11.95 -0.97 0.33
CA PRO A 25 11.56 0.37 -0.09
C PRO A 25 12.21 0.83 -1.41
N ALA A 26 11.62 1.83 -2.08
CA ALA A 26 12.06 2.30 -3.39
C ALA A 26 13.44 2.98 -3.36
N GLU A 27 13.74 3.66 -2.26
CA GLU A 27 14.96 4.42 -2.01
C GLU A 27 16.16 3.55 -1.62
N VAL A 28 15.93 2.29 -1.23
CA VAL A 28 16.98 1.39 -0.76
C VAL A 28 17.74 0.77 -1.94
N PRO A 29 19.08 0.84 -1.98
CA PRO A 29 19.90 0.15 -2.96
C PRO A 29 19.63 -1.35 -3.02
N THR A 30 19.64 -1.90 -4.24
CA THR A 30 19.46 -3.33 -4.48
C THR A 30 20.71 -3.91 -5.13
N PHE A 31 21.00 -5.16 -4.81
CA PHE A 31 22.18 -5.87 -5.27
C PHE A 31 21.75 -7.21 -5.83
N ARG A 32 22.46 -7.68 -6.86
CA ARG A 32 22.45 -9.08 -7.25
C ARG A 32 23.36 -9.84 -6.30
N VAL A 33 22.80 -10.78 -5.57
CA VAL A 33 23.44 -11.55 -4.49
C VAL A 33 23.54 -13.01 -4.91
N THR A 34 24.72 -13.59 -4.74
CA THR A 34 24.97 -15.03 -4.87
C THR A 34 25.45 -15.57 -3.52
N LEU A 35 24.74 -16.56 -2.97
CA LEU A 35 25.09 -17.21 -1.71
C LEU A 35 25.61 -18.63 -2.00
N GLY A 36 26.92 -18.83 -1.88
CA GLY A 36 27.55 -20.12 -2.20
C GLY A 36 27.25 -20.56 -3.64
N SER A 37 26.61 -21.73 -3.80
CA SER A 37 26.19 -22.29 -5.09
C SER A 37 24.71 -22.03 -5.43
N ALA A 38 23.99 -21.26 -4.63
CA ALA A 38 22.59 -20.95 -4.90
C ALA A 38 22.46 -20.04 -6.14
N PRO A 39 21.34 -20.12 -6.87
CA PRO A 39 21.07 -19.20 -7.97
C PRO A 39 21.13 -17.73 -7.49
N PRO A 40 21.68 -16.82 -8.30
CA PRO A 40 21.72 -15.42 -7.95
C PRO A 40 20.32 -14.83 -7.87
N PHE A 41 20.07 -14.00 -6.86
CA PHE A 41 18.81 -13.30 -6.65
C PHE A 41 19.05 -11.82 -6.38
N HIS A 42 18.00 -10.99 -6.46
CA HIS A 42 18.12 -9.56 -6.19
C HIS A 42 17.62 -9.27 -4.77
N ALA A 43 18.41 -8.55 -3.99
CA ALA A 43 18.10 -8.25 -2.61
C ALA A 43 18.68 -6.91 -2.14
N ALA A 44 17.99 -6.28 -1.19
CA ALA A 44 18.57 -5.22 -0.38
C ALA A 44 19.24 -5.79 0.87
N ILE A 45 20.10 -4.98 1.48
CA ILE A 45 20.91 -5.39 2.62
C ILE A 45 20.43 -4.68 3.88
N ARG A 46 20.26 -5.44 4.98
CA ARG A 46 20.12 -4.88 6.33
C ARG A 46 21.29 -5.30 7.21
N ILE A 47 21.70 -4.39 8.08
CA ILE A 47 22.72 -4.60 9.11
C ILE A 47 22.08 -4.19 10.43
N ASP A 48 22.04 -5.11 11.39
CA ASP A 48 21.43 -4.89 12.71
C ASP A 48 19.99 -4.33 12.61
N GLY A 49 19.23 -4.81 11.61
CA GLY A 49 17.87 -4.36 11.34
C GLY A 49 17.74 -3.04 10.59
N ASN A 50 18.82 -2.32 10.30
CA ASN A 50 18.79 -1.05 9.55
C ASN A 50 19.09 -1.28 8.07
N TRP A 51 18.39 -0.57 7.19
CA TRP A 51 18.66 -0.61 5.75
C TRP A 51 20.00 0.04 5.43
N VAL A 52 20.77 -0.61 4.58
CA VAL A 52 21.95 0.01 3.97
C VAL A 52 21.46 0.98 2.89
N MET A 53 21.64 2.28 3.11
CA MET A 53 21.16 3.33 2.20
C MET A 53 22.19 3.76 1.16
N ASP A 54 23.48 3.53 1.42
CA ASP A 54 24.58 3.84 0.51
C ASP A 54 25.07 2.57 -0.18
N HIS A 55 25.03 2.56 -1.52
CA HIS A 55 25.49 1.43 -2.34
C HIS A 55 27.01 1.26 -2.32
N SER A 56 27.76 2.29 -1.92
CA SER A 56 29.23 2.30 -1.85
C SER A 56 29.76 1.99 -0.44
N VAL A 57 28.89 1.67 0.52
CA VAL A 57 29.35 1.37 1.88
C VAL A 57 30.22 0.11 1.89
N GLU A 58 31.38 0.21 2.52
CA GLU A 58 32.24 -0.95 2.71
C GLU A 58 31.72 -1.79 3.89
N ILE A 59 31.24 -3.00 3.58
CA ILE A 59 30.73 -3.96 4.56
C ILE A 59 31.84 -4.93 4.92
N LYS A 60 32.18 -5.03 6.21
CA LYS A 60 33.28 -5.90 6.66
C LYS A 60 32.94 -7.38 6.36
N PRO A 61 33.91 -8.21 5.94
CA PRO A 61 33.65 -9.63 5.64
C PRO A 61 33.10 -10.44 6.83
N THR A 62 33.41 -10.02 8.06
CA THR A 62 32.95 -10.65 9.31
C THR A 62 31.61 -10.10 9.82
N GLN A 63 31.03 -9.12 9.12
CA GLN A 63 29.76 -8.53 9.52
C GLN A 63 28.61 -9.44 9.13
N VAL A 64 27.64 -9.57 10.04
CA VAL A 64 26.40 -10.28 9.78
C VAL A 64 25.47 -9.34 9.01
N VAL A 65 24.94 -9.84 7.90
CA VAL A 65 24.06 -9.12 7.00
C VAL A 65 22.80 -9.93 6.77
N ASP A 66 21.67 -9.25 6.65
CA ASP A 66 20.40 -9.82 6.24
C ASP A 66 20.12 -9.41 4.80
N PHE A 67 20.06 -10.37 3.89
CA PHE A 67 19.65 -10.16 2.50
C PHE A 67 18.13 -10.31 2.40
N VAL A 68 17.44 -9.21 2.09
CA VAL A 68 15.98 -9.17 1.91
C VAL A 68 15.69 -9.17 0.41
N PRO A 69 15.09 -10.24 -0.14
CA PRO A 69 14.77 -10.30 -1.57
C PRO A 69 13.90 -9.14 -2.04
N ASP A 70 14.30 -8.50 -3.14
CA ASP A 70 13.59 -7.39 -3.77
C ASP A 70 12.61 -7.92 -4.83
N ASP A 71 11.57 -8.58 -4.35
CA ASP A 71 10.50 -9.14 -5.16
C ASP A 71 9.13 -8.78 -4.51
N PRO A 72 8.19 -8.16 -5.26
CA PRO A 72 6.88 -7.78 -4.75
C PRO A 72 6.03 -8.94 -4.21
N PHE A 73 6.30 -10.17 -4.66
CA PHE A 73 5.56 -11.37 -4.29
C PHE A 73 6.25 -12.19 -3.21
N TYR A 74 7.40 -11.74 -2.72
CA TYR A 74 8.16 -12.45 -1.70
C TYR A 74 7.54 -12.30 -0.31
N THR A 75 7.27 -13.43 0.33
CA THR A 75 6.67 -13.52 1.68
C THR A 75 7.56 -14.27 2.69
N GLY A 76 8.79 -14.62 2.29
CA GLY A 76 9.72 -15.38 3.12
C GLY A 76 10.54 -14.54 4.11
N ASN A 77 11.45 -15.21 4.80
CA ASN A 77 12.39 -14.59 5.74
C ASN A 77 13.69 -14.18 5.05
N ALA A 78 14.25 -13.04 5.48
CA ALA A 78 15.55 -12.58 5.03
C ALA A 78 16.65 -13.64 5.21
N SER A 79 17.55 -13.73 4.24
CA SER A 79 18.69 -14.64 4.31
C SER A 79 19.82 -14.02 5.12
N ARG A 80 19.99 -14.47 6.36
CA ARG A 80 21.02 -13.99 7.30
C ARG A 80 22.32 -14.77 7.16
N THR A 81 23.43 -14.08 6.90
CA THR A 81 24.76 -14.70 6.80
C THR A 81 25.88 -13.70 7.06
N LEU A 82 27.14 -14.15 7.04
CA LEU A 82 28.30 -13.27 7.05
C LEU A 82 28.56 -12.74 5.64
N MET A 83 28.95 -11.47 5.51
CA MET A 83 29.22 -10.84 4.21
C MET A 83 30.22 -11.63 3.36
N ARG A 84 31.25 -12.26 3.96
CA ARG A 84 32.22 -13.11 3.25
C ARG A 84 31.62 -14.31 2.52
N ASN A 85 30.42 -14.75 2.89
CA ASN A 85 29.74 -15.89 2.27
C ASN A 85 28.90 -15.47 1.05
N ALA A 86 28.84 -14.17 0.75
CA ALA A 86 28.03 -13.60 -0.31
C ALA A 86 28.93 -12.91 -1.35
N GLN A 87 28.56 -13.05 -2.62
CA GLN A 87 29.05 -12.17 -3.68
C GLN A 87 27.93 -11.21 -4.02
N ILE A 88 28.22 -9.91 -4.01
CA ILE A 88 27.25 -8.86 -4.32
C ILE A 88 27.72 -8.05 -5.52
N ALA A 89 26.78 -7.70 -6.39
CA ALA A 89 26.99 -6.75 -7.48
C ALA A 89 25.85 -5.72 -7.46
N TYR A 90 26.19 -4.44 -7.46
CA TYR A 90 25.20 -3.37 -7.42
C TYR A 90 24.28 -3.38 -8.64
N GLU A 91 22.98 -3.23 -8.41
CA GLU A 91 21.97 -3.04 -9.44
C GLU A 91 21.60 -1.56 -9.52
N ALA A 92 21.80 -0.93 -10.68
CA ALA A 92 21.41 0.47 -10.88
C ALA A 92 19.89 0.64 -10.75
N PRO A 93 19.38 1.77 -10.21
CA PRO A 93 17.95 1.98 -9.97
C PRO A 93 17.07 1.84 -11.22
N ALA A 94 17.58 2.26 -12.39
CA ALA A 94 16.87 2.10 -13.66
C ALA A 94 16.68 0.61 -14.04
N MET A 95 17.68 -0.22 -13.76
CA MET A 95 17.60 -1.68 -13.99
C MET A 95 16.65 -2.34 -13.01
N ARG A 96 16.72 -1.96 -11.73
CA ARG A 96 15.77 -2.41 -10.69
C ARG A 96 14.32 -2.18 -11.11
N ARG A 97 14.00 -0.96 -11.57
CA ARG A 97 12.65 -0.61 -12.04
C ARG A 97 12.21 -1.50 -13.20
N LYS A 98 13.07 -1.66 -14.21
CA LYS A 98 12.78 -2.50 -15.38
C LYS A 98 12.50 -3.95 -14.96
N ARG A 99 13.36 -4.53 -14.12
CA ARG A 99 13.19 -5.90 -13.59
C ARG A 99 11.89 -6.05 -12.81
N LEU A 100 11.58 -5.12 -11.91
CA LEU A 100 10.32 -5.16 -11.16
C LEU A 100 9.12 -5.08 -12.10
N GLN A 101 9.18 -4.23 -13.13
CA GLN A 101 8.11 -4.12 -14.12
C GLN A 101 7.93 -5.43 -14.89
N GLU A 102 9.03 -6.07 -15.30
CA GLU A 102 9.01 -7.39 -15.94
C GLU A 102 8.41 -8.47 -15.02
N LEU A 103 8.72 -8.46 -13.72
CA LEU A 103 8.15 -9.39 -12.74
C LEU A 103 6.62 -9.21 -12.60
N TRP A 104 6.15 -7.98 -12.50
CA TRP A 104 4.71 -7.68 -12.45
C TRP A 104 3.99 -8.13 -13.72
N THR A 105 4.53 -7.79 -14.89
CA THR A 105 3.96 -8.19 -16.18
C THR A 105 3.96 -9.71 -16.34
N ALA A 106 5.02 -10.40 -15.93
CA ALA A 106 5.10 -11.86 -15.96
C ALA A 106 4.04 -12.54 -15.09
N GLN A 107 3.59 -11.87 -14.03
CA GLN A 107 2.49 -12.31 -13.17
C GLN A 107 1.11 -11.87 -13.66
N GLY A 108 1.02 -11.25 -14.85
CA GLY A 108 -0.23 -10.82 -15.47
C GLY A 108 -0.82 -9.54 -14.85
N TYR A 109 0.02 -8.66 -14.30
CA TYR A 109 -0.39 -7.35 -13.81
C TYR A 109 -0.05 -6.25 -14.80
N ALA A 110 -0.95 -5.27 -14.90
CA ALA A 110 -0.73 -4.02 -15.60
C ALA A 110 -0.84 -2.85 -14.63
N PHE A 111 -0.03 -1.80 -14.85
CA PHE A 111 -0.10 -0.57 -14.06
C PHE A 111 -1.12 0.38 -14.65
N LEU A 112 -2.13 0.74 -13.87
CA LEU A 112 -3.17 1.70 -14.26
C LEU A 112 -3.13 2.94 -13.37
N ASN A 113 -3.32 4.10 -13.99
CA ASN A 113 -3.52 5.35 -13.25
C ASN A 113 -5.00 5.44 -12.80
N THR A 114 -5.22 5.38 -11.50
CA THR A 114 -6.55 5.48 -10.87
C THR A 114 -6.70 6.82 -10.14
N ARG A 115 -7.90 7.15 -9.67
CA ARG A 115 -8.10 8.36 -8.83
C ARG A 115 -7.27 8.36 -7.55
N SER A 116 -6.86 7.17 -7.08
CA SER A 116 -5.96 6.98 -5.94
C SER A 116 -4.47 6.92 -6.32
N GLY A 117 -4.12 7.23 -7.57
CA GLY A 117 -2.76 7.11 -8.12
C GLY A 117 -2.53 5.83 -8.91
N TRP A 118 -1.26 5.56 -9.23
CA TRP A 118 -0.85 4.35 -9.93
C TRP A 118 -1.09 3.10 -9.08
N ARG A 119 -1.63 2.04 -9.69
CA ARG A 119 -1.87 0.75 -9.02
C ARG A 119 -1.58 -0.40 -9.98
N ALA A 120 -1.00 -1.47 -9.47
CA ALA A 120 -0.93 -2.75 -10.17
C ALA A 120 -2.30 -3.43 -10.12
N VAL A 121 -2.85 -3.79 -11.28
CA VAL A 121 -4.15 -4.46 -11.43
C VAL A 121 -3.95 -5.67 -12.33
N LYS A 122 -4.52 -6.82 -11.96
CA LYS A 122 -4.47 -7.99 -12.83
C LYS A 122 -5.19 -7.73 -14.14
N GLU A 123 -4.58 -8.16 -15.25
CA GLU A 123 -5.15 -8.00 -16.59
C GLU A 123 -6.52 -8.70 -16.72
N GLU A 124 -6.71 -9.83 -16.04
CA GLU A 124 -8.01 -10.53 -15.99
C GLU A 124 -9.13 -9.63 -15.45
N ASP A 125 -8.83 -8.83 -14.43
CA ASP A 125 -9.81 -7.95 -13.79
C ASP A 125 -10.10 -6.72 -14.65
N ILE A 126 -9.11 -6.23 -15.40
CA ILE A 126 -9.30 -5.18 -16.41
C ILE A 126 -10.30 -5.66 -17.48
N GLY A 127 -10.11 -6.87 -17.99
CA GLY A 127 -11.02 -7.48 -18.97
C GLY A 127 -12.43 -7.72 -18.42
N ARG A 128 -12.57 -8.12 -17.16
CA ARG A 128 -13.87 -8.25 -16.48
C ARG A 128 -14.55 -6.89 -16.31
N ALA A 129 -13.82 -5.87 -15.87
CA ALA A 129 -14.36 -4.52 -15.68
C ALA A 129 -14.82 -3.90 -17.00
N LYS A 130 -14.07 -4.09 -18.10
CA LYS A 130 -14.46 -3.61 -19.43
C LYS A 130 -15.78 -4.25 -19.90
N ARG A 131 -15.91 -5.59 -19.77
CA ARG A 131 -17.15 -6.29 -20.13
C ARG A 131 -18.35 -5.86 -19.28
N ALA A 132 -18.15 -5.70 -17.96
CA ALA A 132 -19.20 -5.21 -17.08
C ALA A 132 -19.68 -3.80 -17.47
N ARG A 133 -18.73 -2.93 -17.87
CA ARG A 133 -19.05 -1.60 -18.38
C ARG A 133 -19.85 -1.66 -19.68
N GLU A 134 -19.43 -2.47 -20.65
CA GLU A 134 -20.15 -2.67 -21.91
C GLU A 134 -21.59 -3.18 -21.66
N MET A 135 -21.77 -4.16 -20.77
CA MET A 135 -23.10 -4.65 -20.39
C MET A 135 -23.96 -3.57 -19.73
N SER A 136 -23.38 -2.74 -18.84
CA SER A 136 -24.10 -1.64 -18.20
C SER A 136 -24.51 -0.54 -19.19
N GLU A 137 -23.66 -0.25 -20.17
CA GLU A 137 -23.95 0.71 -21.22
C GLU A 137 -25.09 0.18 -22.12
N VAL A 138 -25.05 -1.08 -22.51
CA VAL A 138 -26.14 -1.73 -23.27
C VAL A 138 -27.46 -1.73 -22.50
N MET A 139 -27.47 -2.03 -21.20
CA MET A 139 -28.68 -2.03 -20.39
C MET A 139 -29.27 -0.61 -20.23
N ASN A 140 -28.40 0.39 -20.05
CA ASN A 140 -28.82 1.79 -19.96
C ASN A 140 -29.35 2.34 -21.30
N HIS A 141 -28.82 1.87 -22.43
CA HIS A 141 -29.35 2.21 -23.75
C HIS A 141 -30.62 1.44 -24.11
N GLY A 142 -30.72 0.15 -23.76
CA GLY A 142 -31.91 -0.68 -23.93
C GLY A 142 -33.12 -0.18 -23.15
N ASN A 143 -32.92 0.27 -21.90
CA ASN A 143 -33.99 0.91 -21.11
C ASN A 143 -34.47 2.24 -21.71
N ARG A 144 -33.65 2.93 -22.52
CA ARG A 144 -34.08 4.14 -23.22
C ARG A 144 -34.90 3.82 -24.47
N THR A 145 -34.55 2.77 -25.22
CA THR A 145 -35.31 2.34 -26.41
C THR A 145 -36.61 1.59 -26.09
N SER A 146 -36.74 0.98 -24.91
CA SER A 146 -37.99 0.34 -24.47
C SER A 146 -39.02 1.28 -23.82
N SER A 147 -38.77 2.59 -23.81
CA SER A 147 -39.71 3.58 -23.23
C SER A 147 -40.82 4.04 -24.19
N THR A 148 -40.91 3.47 -25.40
CA THR A 148 -42.05 3.69 -26.30
C THR A 148 -42.97 2.48 -26.27
N THR A 149 -44.16 2.67 -25.71
CA THR A 149 -45.29 1.72 -25.62
C THR A 149 -45.12 0.50 -24.70
N LEU A 150 -45.41 0.70 -23.41
CA LEU A 150 -46.18 -0.29 -22.67
C LEU A 150 -47.14 0.40 -21.71
N SER A 151 -48.40 0.05 -21.88
CA SER A 151 -49.58 0.56 -21.18
C SER A 151 -49.41 0.62 -19.67
N THR A 152 -50.01 1.66 -19.12
CA THR A 152 -50.33 1.88 -17.72
C THR A 152 -50.99 0.64 -17.11
N THR A 153 -50.24 -0.13 -16.33
CA THR A 153 -50.81 -0.94 -15.26
C THR A 153 -50.14 -0.48 -13.99
N THR A 154 -50.93 0.16 -13.13
CA THR A 154 -50.57 0.64 -11.81
C THR A 154 -50.02 -0.51 -10.96
N GLY A 155 -48.69 -0.68 -10.98
CA GLY A 155 -47.93 -1.48 -10.05
C GLY A 155 -47.28 -0.54 -9.05
N THR A 156 -47.71 -0.62 -7.80
CA THR A 156 -47.15 0.03 -6.61
C THR A 156 -45.62 0.04 -6.65
N PRO A 157 -44.93 1.19 -6.46
CA PRO A 157 -43.48 1.20 -6.43
C PRO A 157 -42.99 0.39 -5.23
N ALA A 158 -42.17 -0.62 -5.50
CA ALA A 158 -41.38 -1.30 -4.49
C ALA A 158 -40.46 -0.26 -3.84
N SER A 159 -40.69 -0.05 -2.54
CA SER A 159 -39.90 0.83 -1.67
C SER A 159 -38.43 0.42 -1.73
N GLU A 160 -37.60 1.20 -2.41
CA GLU A 160 -36.16 1.24 -2.14
C GLU A 160 -36.00 1.59 -0.66
N ASN A 161 -35.55 0.61 0.13
CA ASN A 161 -35.06 0.82 1.48
C ASN A 161 -33.76 1.66 1.43
N SER A 162 -33.89 2.93 1.06
CA SER A 162 -32.97 3.95 1.49
C SER A 162 -33.14 4.05 3.01
N VAL A 163 -32.14 3.58 3.75
CA VAL A 163 -32.07 3.78 5.21
C VAL A 163 -31.95 5.28 5.43
N ARG A 164 -33.10 5.96 5.49
CA ARG A 164 -33.20 7.37 5.84
C ARG A 164 -32.95 7.46 7.33
N PHE A 165 -31.70 7.71 7.70
CA PHE A 165 -31.39 8.04 9.08
C PHE A 165 -32.20 9.28 9.47
N SER A 166 -32.95 9.18 10.57
CA SER A 166 -33.65 10.36 11.08
C SER A 166 -32.62 11.46 11.40
N PRO A 167 -32.99 12.75 11.31
CA PRO A 167 -32.09 13.83 11.71
C PRO A 167 -31.51 13.63 13.11
N VAL A 168 -32.25 12.98 14.02
CA VAL A 168 -31.79 12.59 15.36
C VAL A 168 -30.67 11.55 15.30
N GLN A 169 -30.78 10.51 14.45
CA GLN A 169 -29.73 9.50 14.27
C GLN A 169 -28.44 10.11 13.69
N MET A 170 -28.55 11.09 12.79
CA MET A 170 -27.38 11.84 12.31
C MET A 170 -26.67 12.63 13.42
N TRP A 171 -27.43 13.21 14.36
CA TRP A 171 -26.85 13.89 15.52
C TRP A 171 -26.17 12.92 16.49
N VAL A 172 -26.75 11.75 16.72
CA VAL A 172 -26.14 10.70 17.57
C VAL A 172 -24.79 10.24 16.99
N ILE A 173 -24.70 10.03 15.67
CA ILE A 173 -23.44 9.65 15.00
C ILE A 173 -22.40 10.77 15.13
N ARG A 174 -22.80 12.05 15.00
CA ARG A 174 -21.87 13.17 15.14
C ARG A 174 -21.35 13.30 16.57
N ILE A 175 -22.20 13.09 17.57
CA ILE A 175 -21.82 13.15 18.99
C ILE A 175 -20.92 11.96 19.36
N SER A 176 -21.16 10.77 18.80
CA SER A 176 -20.31 9.59 19.07
C SER A 176 -18.90 9.71 18.52
N ILE A 177 -18.72 10.37 17.37
CA ILE A 177 -17.39 10.66 16.81
C ILE A 177 -16.64 11.65 17.71
N LEU A 178 -17.33 12.70 18.19
CA LEU A 178 -16.73 13.70 19.08
C LEU A 178 -16.39 13.10 20.46
N SER A 179 -17.24 12.25 21.01
CA SER A 179 -16.97 11.57 22.28
C SER A 179 -15.83 10.56 22.14
N GLY A 180 -15.77 9.81 21.04
CA GLY A 180 -14.67 8.89 20.75
C GLY A 180 -13.32 9.61 20.65
N ALA A 181 -13.27 10.76 19.96
CA ALA A 181 -12.05 11.57 19.87
C ALA A 181 -11.65 12.16 21.23
N ALA A 182 -12.61 12.60 22.05
CA ALA A 182 -12.34 13.09 23.39
C ALA A 182 -11.80 11.98 24.31
N ILE A 183 -12.37 10.77 24.27
CA ILE A 183 -11.89 9.61 25.03
C ILE A 183 -10.46 9.24 24.60
N LEU A 184 -10.17 9.25 23.30
CA LEU A 184 -8.83 8.98 22.78
C LEU A 184 -7.82 10.02 23.28
N LEU A 185 -8.17 11.31 23.28
CA LEU A 185 -7.30 12.37 23.81
C LEU A 185 -7.06 12.24 25.31
N VAL A 186 -8.09 11.85 26.09
CA VAL A 186 -7.94 11.58 27.52
C VAL A 186 -7.03 10.36 27.75
N LEU A 187 -7.17 9.29 26.97
CA LEU A 187 -6.28 8.13 27.06
C LEU A 187 -4.83 8.48 26.73
N ILE A 188 -4.59 9.24 25.65
CA ILE A 188 -3.25 9.72 25.30
C ILE A 188 -2.68 10.59 26.43
N TYR A 189 -3.49 11.48 27.01
CA TYR A 189 -3.06 12.32 28.13
C TYR A 189 -2.70 11.49 29.37
N VAL A 190 -3.54 10.52 29.75
CA VAL A 190 -3.30 9.64 30.91
C VAL A 190 -2.06 8.77 30.71
N PHE A 191 -1.90 8.13 29.55
CA PHE A 191 -0.71 7.33 29.24
C PHE A 191 0.55 8.19 29.21
N SER A 192 0.51 9.38 28.60
CA SER A 192 1.65 10.32 28.59
C SER A 192 2.04 10.82 29.98
N ARG A 193 1.12 10.75 30.97
CA ARG A 193 1.37 11.13 32.36
C ARG A 193 1.89 9.96 33.20
N GLN A 194 1.53 8.72 32.89
CA GLN A 194 2.09 7.53 33.52
C GLN A 194 3.60 7.39 33.23
N ASP A 195 4.04 7.71 32.01
CA ASP A 195 5.48 7.66 31.66
C ASP A 195 6.34 8.68 32.42
N LYS A 196 5.72 9.73 32.96
CA LYS A 196 6.41 10.75 33.78
C LYS A 196 6.49 10.41 35.26
N GLY A 197 5.77 9.38 35.72
CA GLY A 197 5.77 8.93 37.12
C GLY A 197 6.74 7.77 37.41
N ALA A 198 7.28 7.11 36.39
CA ALA A 198 8.15 5.93 36.56
C ALA A 198 9.64 6.25 36.82
N TRP A 199 10.04 7.53 36.79
CA TRP A 199 11.43 7.97 36.95
C TRP A 199 11.72 8.75 38.24
N THR A 200 10.80 8.76 39.20
CA THR A 200 11.01 9.40 40.51
C THR A 200 10.72 8.45 41.65
N HIS A 201 11.44 7.33 41.75
CA HIS A 201 11.68 6.61 43.01
C HIS A 201 12.74 5.51 42.76
N ILE A 202 13.98 5.93 42.51
CA ILE A 202 15.17 5.14 42.84
C ILE A 202 16.15 6.14 43.49
N ASN A 203 16.05 6.25 44.80
CA ASN A 203 17.10 6.73 45.71
C ASN A 203 16.98 5.90 46.98
#